data_AF-A0ABD0NFP0-F1
#
_entry.id   AF-A0ABD0NFP0-F1
#
_cell.length_a   1.000
_cell.length_b   1.000
_cell.length_c   1.000
_cell.angle_alpha   90.00
_cell.angle_beta   90.00
_cell.angle_gamma   90.00
#
_symmetry.space_group_name_H-M   'P 1'
#
loop_
_entity.id
_entity.type
_entity.pdbx_description
1 polymer ?
#
loop_
_entity_poly.entity_id
_entity_poly.type
_entity_poly.pdbx_seq_one_letter_code
_entity_poly.pdbx_strand_id
1 'polypeptide(L)' 'IVEKDRFQTLGDLRKQWTESGVETSRATVYRRVQEMGYRCRIPQVKPLLNQKQRQKRLTWATEKQHWTVAQWSK' A
#
# COMPACT_ATOMS: atom_id res chain seq x y z
N ILE A 1 3.93 -14.12 -2.59
CA ILE A 1 5.30 -13.57 -2.38
C ILE A 1 5.21 -12.11 -1.90
N VAL A 2 4.65 -11.19 -2.69
CA VAL A 2 4.50 -9.77 -2.29
C VAL A 2 3.33 -9.51 -1.31
N GLU A 3 2.35 -10.42 -1.22
CA GLU A 3 1.17 -10.23 -0.36
C GLU A 3 1.47 -10.22 1.15
N LYS A 4 2.50 -10.94 1.60
CA LYS A 4 2.88 -11.00 3.02
C LYS A 4 3.46 -9.67 3.51
N ASP A 5 4.27 -9.02 2.68
CA ASP A 5 4.84 -7.71 2.97
C ASP A 5 5.07 -6.93 1.67
N ARG A 6 4.34 -5.82 1.52
CA ARG A 6 4.37 -4.96 0.35
C ARG A 6 5.64 -4.10 0.27
N PHE A 7 6.43 -4.02 1.34
CA PHE A 7 7.66 -3.23 1.41
C PHE A 7 8.92 -4.06 1.22
N GLN A 8 8.81 -5.38 1.02
CA GLN A 8 9.97 -6.22 0.71
C GLN A 8 10.63 -5.77 -0.59
N THR A 9 11.95 -5.66 -0.55
CA THR A 9 12.74 -5.30 -1.72
C THR A 9 13.00 -6.53 -2.59
N LEU A 10 13.37 -6.30 -3.86
CA LEU A 10 13.82 -7.37 -4.75
C LEU A 10 15.06 -8.11 -4.20
N GLY A 11 15.87 -7.45 -3.37
CA GLY A 11 17.02 -8.05 -2.69
C GLY A 11 16.58 -9.05 -1.62
N ASP A 12 15.59 -8.67 -0.81
CA ASP A 12 15.03 -9.55 0.22
C ASP A 12 14.37 -10.77 -0.41
N LEU A 13 13.62 -10.58 -1.49
CA LEU A 13 13.01 -11.68 -2.25
C LEU A 13 14.06 -12.63 -2.84
N ARG A 14 15.14 -12.09 -3.40
CA ARG A 14 16.26 -12.91 -3.89
C ARG A 14 16.89 -13.70 -2.76
N LYS A 15 17.12 -13.08 -1.60
CA LYS A 15 17.70 -13.74 -0.44
C LYS A 15 16.84 -14.92 0.03
N GLN A 16 15.52 -14.73 0.11
CA GLN A 16 14.57 -15.80 0.48
C GLN A 16 14.62 -16.98 -0.51
N TRP A 17 14.76 -16.70 -1.81
CA TRP A 17 14.86 -17.75 -2.82
C TRP A 17 16.18 -18.51 -2.73
N THR A 18 17.30 -17.80 -2.54
CA THR A 18 18.61 -18.39 -2.26
C THR A 18 18.57 -19.26 -1.00
N GLU A 19 17.96 -18.79 0.10
CA GLU A 19 17.77 -19.57 1.33
C GLU A 19 16.93 -20.83 1.11
N SER A 20 16.04 -20.81 0.11
CA SER A 20 15.23 -21.96 -0.33
C SER A 20 15.95 -22.84 -1.36
N GLY A 21 17.24 -22.60 -1.64
CA GLY A 21 18.06 -23.36 -2.58
C GLY A 21 17.94 -22.94 -4.05
N VAL A 22 17.24 -21.83 -4.34
CA VAL A 22 17.00 -21.34 -5.69
C VAL A 22 17.90 -20.13 -5.97
N GLU A 23 19.07 -20.39 -6.54
CA GLU A 23 19.99 -19.34 -6.97
C GLU A 23 19.46 -18.59 -8.18
N THR A 24 19.19 -17.30 -8.01
CA THR A 24 18.64 -16.44 -9.07
C THR A 24 19.25 -15.06 -9.07
N SER A 25 19.29 -14.45 -10.25
CA SER A 25 19.66 -13.05 -10.41
C SER A 25 18.52 -12.12 -9.99
N ARG A 26 18.87 -10.91 -9.56
CA ARG A 26 17.88 -9.85 -9.25
C ARG A 26 16.94 -9.56 -10.43
N ALA A 27 17.44 -9.65 -11.67
CA ALA A 27 16.66 -9.42 -12.88
C ALA A 27 15.57 -10.50 -13.07
N THR A 28 15.85 -11.75 -12.70
CA THR A 28 14.84 -12.82 -12.73
C THR A 28 13.75 -12.59 -11.69
N VAL A 29 14.11 -12.21 -10.46
CA VAL A 29 13.12 -11.87 -9.42
C VAL A 29 12.22 -10.71 -9.88
N TYR A 30 12.81 -9.67 -10.47
CA TYR A 30 12.06 -8.55 -11.01
C TYR A 30 11.02 -8.96 -12.08
N ARG A 31 11.43 -9.76 -13.07
CA ARG A 31 10.52 -10.24 -14.12
C ARG A 31 9.38 -11.07 -13.55
N ARG A 32 9.65 -11.98 -12.61
CA ARG A 32 8.61 -12.77 -11.95
C ARG A 32 7.62 -11.91 -11.18
N VAL A 33 8.11 -10.90 -10.46
CA VAL A 33 7.26 -9.94 -9.74
C VAL A 33 6.37 -9.15 -10.72
N GLN A 34 6.89 -8.76 -11.88
CA GLN A 34 6.10 -8.11 -12.93
C GLN A 34 5.08 -9.03 -13.61
N GLU A 35 5.43 -10.29 -13.88
CA GLU A 35 4.52 -11.32 -14.42
C GLU A 35 3.32 -11.54 -13.49
N MET A 36 3.53 -11.43 -12.17
CA MET A 36 2.47 -11.46 -11.16
C MET A 36 1.64 -10.15 -11.10
N GLY A 37 1.95 -9.15 -11.91
CA GLY A 37 1.23 -7.87 -11.97
C GLY A 37 1.72 -6.79 -11.00
N TYR A 38 2.76 -7.06 -10.21
CA TYR A 38 3.31 -6.07 -9.30
C TYR A 38 4.25 -5.10 -10.01
N ARG A 39 4.19 -3.83 -9.60
CA ARG A 39 5.08 -2.77 -10.09
C ARG A 39 5.69 -2.03 -8.91
N CYS A 40 6.94 -1.60 -9.07
CA CYS A 40 7.59 -0.72 -8.10
C CYS A 40 6.88 0.63 -8.11
N ARG A 41 6.37 1.08 -6.96
CA ARG A 41 5.72 2.38 -6.80
C ARG A 41 6.09 2.98 -5.45
N ILE A 42 6.33 4.30 -5.42
CA ILE A 42 6.47 5.04 -4.18
C ILE A 42 5.07 5.22 -3.56
N PRO A 43 4.84 4.73 -2.32
CA PRO A 43 3.54 4.87 -1.67
C PRO A 43 3.24 6.35 -1.41
N GLN A 44 1.97 6.73 -1.50
CA GLN A 44 1.53 8.06 -1.10
C GLN A 44 1.56 8.16 0.42
N VAL A 45 2.31 9.12 0.97
CA VAL A 45 2.40 9.35 2.41
C VAL A 45 1.22 10.19 2.87
N LYS A 46 0.57 9.77 3.96
CA LYS A 46 -0.52 10.52 4.61
C LYS A 46 -0.14 10.76 6.07
N PRO A 47 -0.62 11.86 6.70
CA PRO A 47 -0.46 12.04 8.13
C PRO A 47 -1.04 10.86 8.92
N LEU A 48 -0.31 10.39 9.92
CA LEU A 48 -0.78 9.34 10.81
C LEU A 48 -1.85 9.91 11.74
N LEU A 49 -3.08 9.41 11.61
CA LEU A 49 -4.20 9.82 12.44
C LEU A 49 -4.34 8.88 13.63
N ASN A 50 -4.43 9.45 14.84
CA ASN A 50 -4.81 8.69 16.02
C ASN A 50 -6.28 8.23 15.92
N GLN A 51 -6.68 7.31 16.78
CA GLN A 51 -8.02 6.72 16.76
C GLN A 51 -9.13 7.78 16.93
N LYS A 52 -8.94 8.73 17.85
CA LYS A 52 -9.90 9.81 18.11
C LYS A 52 -10.10 10.70 16.88
N GLN A 53 -9.03 11.04 16.17
CA GLN A 53 -9.08 11.82 14.93
C GLN A 53 -9.80 11.06 13.82
N ARG A 54 -9.52 9.76 13.66
CA ARG A 54 -10.22 8.90 12.69
C ARG A 54 -11.72 8.89 12.95
N GLN A 55 -12.13 8.69 14.20
CA GLN A 55 -13.54 8.69 14.59
C GLN A 55 -14.21 10.04 14.29
N LYS A 56 -13.59 11.15 14.68
CA LYS A 56 -14.12 12.50 14.41
C LYS A 56 -14.33 12.75 12.92
N ARG A 57 -13.35 12.38 12.08
CA ARG A 57 -13.44 12.55 10.63
C ARG A 57 -14.54 11.69 10.02
N LEU A 58 -14.67 10.43 10.48
CA LEU A 58 -15.71 9.53 10.02
C LEU A 58 -17.09 10.08 10.37
N THR A 59 -17.32 10.42 11.64
CA THR A 59 -18.59 10.99 12.10
C THR A 59 -18.96 12.25 11.31
N TRP A 60 -18.01 13.18 11.15
CA TRP A 60 -18.24 14.40 10.36
C TRP A 60 -18.61 14.11 8.91
N ALA A 61 -17.96 13.12 8.27
CA ALA A 61 -18.25 12.75 6.89
C ALA A 61 -19.62 12.07 6.75
N THR A 62 -19.98 11.19 7.68
CA THR A 62 -21.29 10.54 7.70
C THR A 62 -22.43 11.56 7.89
N GLU A 63 -22.29 12.50 8.83
CA GLU A 63 -23.28 13.56 9.08
C GLU A 63 -23.54 14.45 7.84
N LYS A 64 -22.50 14.66 7.01
CA LYS A 64 -22.53 15.61 5.90
C LYS A 64 -22.53 14.94 4.53
N GLN A 65 -22.68 13.62 4.50
CA GLN A 65 -22.66 12.82 3.27
C GLN A 65 -23.72 13.30 2.26
N HIS A 66 -24.86 13.78 2.74
CA HIS A 66 -25.98 14.24 1.92
C HIS A 66 -26.14 15.76 1.87
N TRP A 67 -25.10 16.50 2.25
CA TRP A 67 -25.17 17.96 2.19
C TRP A 67 -25.29 18.47 0.75
N THR A 68 -26.25 19.35 0.56
CA THR A 68 -26.47 20.07 -0.71
C THR A 68 -25.52 21.26 -0.82
N VAL A 69 -25.34 21.79 -2.03
CA VAL A 69 -24.47 22.96 -2.29
C VAL A 69 -24.86 24.17 -1.42
N ALA A 70 -26.17 24.35 -1.16
CA ALA A 70 -26.68 25.41 -0.29
C ALA A 70 -26.25 25.25 1.17
N GLN A 71 -26.11 24.01 1.66
CA GLN A 71 -25.63 23.73 3.03
C GLN A 71 -24.11 23.88 3.16
N TRP A 72 -23.35 23.71 2.07
CA TRP A 72 -21.90 23.97 2.05
C TRP A 72 -21.54 25.45 1.93
N SER A 73 -22.42 26.24 1.30
CA SER A 73 -22.18 27.67 1.01
C SER A 73 -22.60 28.59 2.16
N LYS A 74 -22.98 28.02 3.30
CA LYS A 74 -23.46 28.72 4.49
C LYS A 74 -22.42 28.68 5.59
#